data_AF-S7Q939-F1
#
_entry.id   AF-S7Q939-F1
#
_cell.length_a   1.000
_cell.length_b   1.000
_cell.length_c   1.000
_cell.angle_alpha   90.00
_cell.angle_beta   90.00
_cell.angle_gamma   90.00
#
_symmetry.space_group_name_H-M   'P 1'
#
loop_
_entity.id
_entity.type
_entity.pdbx_description
1 polymer ?
#
loop_
_entity_poly.entity_id
_entity_poly.type
_entity_poly.pdbx_seq_one_letter_code
_entity_poly.pdbx_strand_id
1 'polypeptide(L)' 'DDLDACPIPTLHAISAMGTKLCFYRHQNGVIEPPFIPGHPEVLLDTAPRERWDCDVLEEAGIERLRAVVEDIKQSCAGV' A
#
# COMPACT_ATOMS: atom_id res chain seq x y z
N ASP A 1 -13.16 2.79 14.29
CA ASP A 1 -11.80 2.71 13.73
C ASP A 1 -11.87 3.40 12.37
N ASP A 2 -10.92 4.25 11.97
CA ASP A 2 -11.05 5.00 10.68
C ASP A 2 -11.11 4.05 9.46
N LEU A 3 -10.70 2.80 9.63
CA LEU A 3 -10.84 1.73 8.64
C LEU A 3 -12.31 1.37 8.34
N ASP A 4 -13.24 1.60 9.28
CA ASP A 4 -14.68 1.33 9.10
C ASP A 4 -15.37 2.41 8.24
N ALA A 5 -14.71 3.53 7.96
CA ALA A 5 -15.26 4.63 7.18
C ALA A 5 -15.04 4.47 5.66
N CYS A 6 -14.26 3.48 5.23
CA CYS A 6 -14.00 3.26 3.81
C CYS A 6 -15.26 2.69 3.12
N PRO A 7 -15.84 3.38 2.12
CA PRO A 7 -17.08 2.94 1.47
C PRO A 7 -16.87 1.78 0.49
N ILE A 8 -15.61 1.42 0.19
CA ILE A 8 -15.23 0.35 -0.73
C ILE A 8 -14.55 -0.79 0.03
N PRO A 9 -14.65 -2.04 -0.44
CA PRO A 9 -14.20 -3.22 0.32
C PRO A 9 -12.68 -3.32 0.49
N THR A 10 -11.90 -2.58 -0.31
CA THR A 10 -10.45 -2.56 -0.25
C THR A 10 -9.97 -1.13 -0.06
N LEU A 11 -9.29 -0.87 1.05
CA LEU A 11 -8.59 0.38 1.28
C LEU A 11 -7.13 0.21 0.81
N HIS A 12 -6.75 0.98 -0.21
CA HIS A 12 -5.37 1.03 -0.69
C HIS A 12 -4.59 2.14 0.02
N ALA A 13 -3.31 1.89 0.31
CA ALA A 13 -2.39 2.88 0.84
C ALA A 13 -0.99 2.72 0.22
N ILE A 14 -0.21 3.80 0.22
CA ILE A 14 1.13 3.82 -0.35
C ILE A 14 2.06 4.53 0.63
N SER A 15 3.25 3.97 0.83
CA SER A 15 4.39 4.67 1.42
C SER A 15 5.45 4.89 0.35
N ALA A 16 6.19 5.99 0.45
CA ALA A 16 7.23 6.36 -0.50
C ALA A 16 8.56 6.61 0.20
N MET A 17 9.63 6.05 -0.37
CA MET A 17 11.02 6.35 -0.01
C MET A 17 11.74 6.81 -1.28
N GLY A 18 11.87 8.13 -1.44
CA GLY A 18 12.33 8.71 -2.70
C GLY A 18 11.37 8.34 -3.84
N THR A 19 11.88 7.69 -4.88
CA THR A 19 11.08 7.24 -6.04
C THR A 19 10.49 5.84 -5.85
N LYS A 20 10.92 5.12 -4.82
CA LYS A 20 10.45 3.76 -4.56
C LYS A 20 9.17 3.76 -3.74
N LEU A 21 8.18 3.00 -4.17
CA LEU A 21 6.87 2.87 -3.55
C LEU A 21 6.71 1.50 -2.90
N CYS A 22 6.04 1.48 -1.75
CA CYS A 22 5.48 0.29 -1.12
C CYS A 22 3.95 0.39 -1.14
N PHE A 23 3.29 -0.62 -1.69
CA PHE A 23 1.84 -0.69 -1.77
C PHE A 23 1.28 -1.50 -0.62
N TYR A 24 0.22 -0.98 -0.02
CA TYR A 24 -0.54 -1.61 1.04
C TYR A 24 -1.99 -1.76 0.61
N ARG A 25 -2.62 -2.85 1.03
CA ARG A 25 -4.07 -3.05 0.94
C ARG A 25 -4.61 -3.54 2.27
N HIS A 26 -5.75 -2.99 2.67
CA HIS A 26 -6.56 -3.50 3.76
C HIS A 26 -7.87 -4.05 3.21
N GLN A 27 -8.11 -5.33 3.43
CA GLN A 27 -9.33 -6.02 3.00
C GLN A 27 -9.72 -7.05 4.07
N ASN A 28 -11.00 -7.05 4.47
CA ASN A 28 -11.54 -8.00 5.45
C ASN A 28 -10.76 -8.09 6.77
N GLY A 29 -10.25 -6.96 7.29
CA GLY A 29 -9.47 -6.92 8.53
C GLY A 29 -8.01 -7.33 8.38
N VAL A 30 -7.53 -7.61 7.16
CA VAL A 30 -6.15 -8.03 6.88
C VAL A 30 -5.43 -6.92 6.12
N ILE A 31 -4.26 -6.52 6.62
CA ILE A 31 -3.35 -5.59 5.93
C ILE A 31 -2.23 -6.38 5.27
N GLU A 32 -1.99 -6.11 3.99
CA GLU A 32 -0.87 -6.65 3.23
C GLU A 32 -0.01 -5.53 2.63
N PRO A 33 1.33 -5.61 2.68
CA PRO A 33 2.11 -6.63 3.41
C PRO A 33 1.88 -6.54 4.94
N PRO A 34 2.06 -7.65 5.68
CA PRO A 34 1.76 -7.71 7.11
C PRO A 34 2.61 -6.74 7.91
N PHE A 35 2.17 -6.37 9.11
CA PHE A 35 2.95 -5.54 10.03
C PHE A 35 4.35 -6.14 10.29
N ILE A 36 5.37 -5.28 10.40
CA ILE A 36 6.74 -5.71 10.75
C ILE A 36 6.82 -5.74 12.27
N PRO A 37 6.99 -6.91 12.90
CA PRO A 37 7.14 -6.96 14.35
C PRO A 37 8.39 -6.17 14.76
N GLY A 38 8.22 -5.28 15.73
CA GLY A 38 9.36 -4.60 16.34
C GLY A 38 10.29 -5.61 17.02
N HIS A 39 11.60 -5.38 16.95
CA HIS A 39 12.58 -6.18 17.67
C HIS A 39 12.91 -5.51 19.01
N PRO A 40 12.96 -6.24 20.14
CA PRO A 40 13.15 -5.65 21.46
C PRO A 40 14.51 -4.97 21.64
N GLU A 41 15.52 -5.39 20.89
CA GLU A 41 16.92 -4.94 21.04
C GLU A 41 17.42 -4.06 19.88
N VAL A 42 16.68 -3.93 18.78
CA VAL A 42 17.08 -3.08 17.65
C VAL A 42 15.89 -2.25 17.17
N LEU A 43 16.16 -0.97 16.92
CA LEU A 43 15.18 0.00 16.41
C LEU A 43 14.85 -0.35 14.95
N LEU A 44 13.97 -1.33 14.73
CA LEU A 44 13.56 -1.76 13.40
C LEU A 44 12.18 -1.19 13.07
N ASP A 45 12.08 0.13 12.96
CA ASP A 45 11.07 0.74 12.08
C ASP A 45 11.61 0.80 10.64
N THR A 46 12.22 -0.30 10.20
CA THR A 46 12.84 -0.41 8.87
C THR A 46 12.06 -1.42 8.07
N ALA A 47 11.32 -0.92 7.09
CA ALA A 47 10.69 -1.76 6.07
C ALA A 47 11.74 -2.57 5.29
N PRO A 48 11.56 -3.89 5.09
CA PRO A 48 12.40 -4.70 4.24
C PRO A 48 12.56 -4.08 2.84
N ARG A 49 13.73 -4.27 2.21
CA ARG A 49 14.02 -3.70 0.89
C ARG A 49 12.99 -4.12 -0.15
N GLU A 50 12.50 -5.34 -0.02
CA GLU A 50 11.54 -6.00 -0.90
C GLU A 50 10.18 -5.29 -0.91
N ARG A 51 9.89 -4.44 0.08
CA ARG A 51 8.69 -3.59 0.08
C ARG A 51 8.77 -2.43 -0.89
N TRP A 52 9.98 -2.01 -1.26
CA TRP A 52 10.25 -0.86 -2.11
C TRP A 52 10.51 -1.32 -3.55
N ASP A 53 9.66 -2.24 -4.03
CA ASP A 53 9.84 -3.00 -5.29
C ASP A 53 9.41 -2.23 -6.54
N CYS A 54 8.80 -1.05 -6.37
CA CYS A 54 8.26 -0.26 -7.47
C CYS A 54 8.96 1.09 -7.57
N ASP A 55 9.62 1.38 -8.69
CA ASP A 55 10.12 2.74 -8.98
C ASP A 55 9.11 3.53 -9.80
N VAL A 56 8.56 4.61 -9.26
CA VAL A 56 7.56 5.42 -9.97
C VAL A 56 8.11 6.11 -11.23
N LEU A 57 9.43 6.26 -11.35
CA LEU A 57 10.05 6.84 -12.54
C LEU A 57 10.19 5.84 -13.69
N GLU A 58 10.03 4.54 -13.42
CA GLU A 58 9.99 3.51 -14.45
C GLU A 58 8.56 3.38 -15.02
N GLU A 59 8.45 3.04 -16.30
CA GLU A 59 7.15 2.88 -16.98
C GLU A 59 6.24 1.88 -16.26
N ALA A 60 6.79 0.72 -15.90
CA ALA A 60 6.07 -0.31 -15.14
C ALA A 60 5.59 0.20 -13.76
N GLY A 61 6.35 1.09 -13.12
CA GLY A 61 6.00 1.62 -11.81
C GLY A 61 4.86 2.63 -11.86
N ILE A 62 4.88 3.56 -12.83
CA ILE A 62 3.76 4.49 -13.02
C ILE A 62 2.51 3.76 -13.50
N GLU A 63 2.64 2.71 -14.32
CA GLU A 63 1.52 1.85 -14.71
C GLU A 63 0.89 1.15 -13.51
N ARG A 64 1.70 0.59 -12.60
CA ARG A 64 1.21 -0.02 -11.36
C ARG A 64 0.48 0.98 -10.47
N LEU A 65 1.01 2.19 -10.31
CA LEU A 65 0.34 3.25 -9.56
C LEU A 65 -1.00 3.63 -10.20
N ARG A 66 -1.05 3.79 -11.52
CA ARG A 66 -2.29 4.08 -12.26
C ARG A 66 -3.32 2.97 -12.08
N ALA A 67 -2.91 1.72 -12.15
CA ALA A 67 -3.80 0.58 -11.97
C ALA A 67 -4.50 0.62 -10.59
N VAL A 68 -3.77 0.94 -9.52
CA VAL A 68 -4.35 1.12 -8.18
C VAL A 68 -5.36 2.27 -8.15
N VAL A 69 -5.04 3.41 -8.77
CA VAL A 69 -5.95 4.56 -8.81
C VAL A 69 -7.22 4.24 -9.61
N GLU A 70 -7.11 3.53 -10.73
CA GLU A 70 -8.26 3.11 -11.52
C GLU A 70 -9.14 2.08 -10.77
N ASP A 71 -8.53 1.14 -10.04
CA ASP A 71 -9.26 0.19 -9.17
C ASP A 71 -10.11 0.92 -8.11
N ILE A 72 -9.54 1.96 -7.48
CA ILE A 72 -10.26 2.80 -6.51
C ILE A 72 -11.42 3.54 -7.19
N LYS A 73 -11.18 4.18 -8.34
CA LYS A 73 -12.23 4.91 -9.07
C LYS A 73 -13.37 3.99 -9.48
N GLN A 74 -13.06 2.80 -10.00
CA GLN A 74 -14.04 1.83 -10.44
C GLN A 74 -14.85 1.29 -9.25
N SER A 75 -14.18 1.03 -8.13
CA SER A 75 -14.84 0.60 -6.89
C SER A 75 -15.80 1.67 -6.38
N CYS A 76 -15.35 2.93 -6.31
CA CYS A 76 -16.19 4.05 -5.87
C CYS A 76 -17.37 4.34 -6.81
N ALA A 77 -17.21 4.15 -8.13
CA ALA A 77 -18.31 4.34 -9.09
C ALA A 77 -19.40 3.27 -8.99
N GLY A 78 -19.09 2.12 -8.36
CA GLY A 78 -20.04 1.03 -8.11
C GLY A 78 -20.75 1.10 -6.76
N VAL A 79 -20.44 2.10 -5.92
CA VAL A 79 -21.06 2.35 -4.61
C VAL A 79 -22.26 3.28 -4.75
#